data_AF-A0A356ECF8-F1
#
_entry.id   AF-A0A356ECF8-F1
#
_cell.length_a   1.000
_cell.length_b   1.000
_cell.length_c   1.000
_cell.angle_alpha   90.00
_cell.angle_beta   90.00
_cell.angle_gamma   90.00
#
_symmetry.space_group_name_H-M   'P 1'
#
loop_
_entity.id
_entity.type
_entity.pdbx_description
1 polymer ?
#
loop_
_entity_poly.entity_id
_entity_poly.type
_entity_poly.pdbx_seq_one_letter_code
_entity_poly.pdbx_strand_id
1 'polypeptide(L)'
;MKHDEFAAALAFALEREQAAVAFYADLESRAAFAAQKATLAEFRLMEEGHVALVRSLQARGEVNLSATAAVDLGLARQLAADEPPPAELDFQQILKLAIKKEERSGDLYGQLAAAALDPELREIFGRLAAEESRHRHYFEALYESEVARDN
;
A
#
# COMPACT_ATOMS: atom_id res chain seq x y z
N MET A 1 0.78 14.92 -22.68
CA MET A 1 1.32 14.84 -21.31
C MET A 1 0.44 13.89 -20.50
N LYS A 2 0.50 12.58 -20.77
CA LYS A 2 -0.44 11.56 -20.20
C LYS A 2 0.23 10.24 -19.77
N HIS A 3 1.41 9.92 -20.31
CA HIS A 3 2.18 8.72 -19.91
C HIS A 3 3.03 8.95 -18.65
N ASP A 4 3.64 10.13 -18.51
CA ASP A 4 4.65 10.38 -17.47
C ASP A 4 4.07 10.34 -16.05
N GLU A 5 2.84 10.83 -15.86
CA GLU A 5 2.17 10.84 -14.55
C GLU A 5 1.71 9.45 -14.12
N PHE A 6 1.21 8.63 -15.05
CA PHE A 6 0.83 7.25 -14.75
C PHE A 6 2.05 6.38 -14.45
N ALA A 7 3.13 6.54 -15.22
CA ALA A 7 4.38 5.85 -14.96
C ALA A 7 4.95 6.22 -13.58
N ALA A 8 4.88 7.50 -13.20
CA ALA A 8 5.25 7.96 -11.87
C ALA A 8 4.36 7.35 -10.77
N ALA A 9 3.06 7.24 -11.01
CA ALA A 9 2.14 6.61 -10.06
C ALA A 9 2.41 5.13 -9.82
N LEU A 10 2.68 4.38 -10.89
CA LEU A 10 3.08 2.98 -10.76
C LEU A 10 4.46 2.82 -10.13
N ALA A 11 5.40 3.72 -10.40
CA ALA A 11 6.71 3.70 -9.74
C ALA A 11 6.57 3.93 -8.23
N PHE A 12 5.74 4.89 -7.85
CA PHE A 12 5.45 5.14 -6.45
C PHE A 12 4.73 3.96 -5.79
N ALA A 13 3.70 3.41 -6.43
CA ALA A 13 3.01 2.21 -5.95
C ALA A 13 4.03 1.08 -5.70
N LEU A 14 4.92 0.82 -6.67
CA LEU A 14 5.95 -0.21 -6.56
C LEU A 14 6.89 0.00 -5.37
N GLU A 15 7.33 1.23 -5.10
CA GLU A 15 8.15 1.55 -3.94
C GLU A 15 7.40 1.27 -2.63
N ARG A 16 6.10 1.60 -2.58
CA ARG A 16 5.25 1.32 -1.42
C ARG A 16 5.08 -0.17 -1.18
N GLU A 17 4.79 -0.95 -2.21
CA GLU A 17 4.65 -2.41 -2.10
C GLU A 17 5.95 -3.05 -1.61
N GLN A 18 7.11 -2.62 -2.12
CA GLN A 18 8.40 -3.11 -1.65
C GLN A 18 8.68 -2.73 -0.20
N ALA A 19 8.28 -1.53 0.21
CA ALA A 19 8.37 -1.09 1.59
C ALA A 19 7.43 -1.91 2.50
N ALA A 20 6.22 -2.26 2.03
CA ALA A 20 5.28 -3.11 2.76
C ALA A 20 5.82 -4.53 2.95
N VAL A 21 6.41 -5.14 1.90
CA VAL A 21 7.10 -6.45 2.01
C VAL A 21 8.18 -6.43 3.09
N ALA A 22 9.06 -5.42 3.05
CA ALA A 22 10.13 -5.28 4.04
C ALA A 22 9.58 -5.04 5.45
N PHE A 23 8.52 -4.25 5.56
CA PHE A 23 7.86 -3.94 6.82
C PHE A 23 7.18 -5.16 7.45
N TYR A 24 6.45 -5.96 6.66
CA TYR A 24 5.84 -7.19 7.14
C TYR A 24 6.86 -8.24 7.54
N ALA A 25 8.00 -8.34 6.84
CA ALA A 25 9.10 -9.20 7.24
C ALA A 25 9.69 -8.79 8.61
N ASP A 26 9.86 -7.49 8.86
CA ASP A 26 10.31 -6.97 10.15
C ASP A 26 9.28 -7.26 11.26
N LEU A 27 8.00 -6.99 11.01
CA LEU A 27 6.92 -7.29 11.96
C LEU A 27 6.80 -8.78 12.28
N GLU A 28 6.92 -9.65 11.28
CA GLU A 28 6.90 -11.11 11.46
C GLU A 28 8.02 -11.56 12.42
N SER A 29 9.20 -10.94 12.31
CA SER A 29 10.34 -11.22 13.19
C SER A 29 10.11 -10.79 14.65
N ARG A 30 9.30 -9.74 14.86
CA ARG A 30 9.00 -9.15 16.17
C ARG A 30 7.74 -9.72 16.83
N ALA A 31 6.82 -10.30 16.04
CA ALA A 31 5.57 -10.83 16.55
C ALA A 31 5.82 -11.96 17.57
N ALA A 32 5.05 -11.95 18.67
CA ALA A 32 5.20 -12.93 19.74
C ALA A 32 4.41 -14.22 19.49
N PHE A 33 3.25 -14.12 18.82
CA PHE A 33 2.31 -15.23 18.67
C PHE A 33 2.34 -15.85 17.28
N ALA A 34 2.26 -17.19 17.21
CA ALA A 34 2.29 -17.94 15.96
C ALA A 34 1.18 -17.54 14.98
N ALA A 35 -0.02 -17.23 15.48
CA ALA A 35 -1.13 -16.77 14.64
C ALA A 35 -0.84 -15.42 13.96
N GLN A 36 -0.26 -14.46 14.69
CA GLN A 36 0.13 -13.16 14.12
C GLN A 36 1.24 -13.33 13.07
N LYS A 37 2.24 -14.19 13.34
CA LYS A 37 3.30 -14.51 12.37
C LYS A 37 2.72 -15.09 11.08
N ALA A 38 1.79 -16.02 11.18
CA ALA A 38 1.15 -16.62 10.01
C ALA A 38 0.41 -15.57 9.17
N THR A 39 -0.39 -14.70 9.80
CA THR A 39 -1.09 -13.62 9.08
C THR A 39 -0.13 -12.62 8.43
N LEU A 40 0.92 -12.21 9.14
CA LEU A 40 1.93 -11.29 8.59
C LEU A 40 2.71 -11.91 7.42
N ALA A 41 3.00 -13.22 7.50
CA ALA A 41 3.63 -13.95 6.40
C ALA A 41 2.69 -14.05 5.18
N GLU A 42 1.39 -14.28 5.39
CA GLU A 42 0.40 -14.25 4.31
C GLU A 42 0.32 -12.88 3.64
N PHE A 43 0.27 -11.79 4.43
CA PHE A 43 0.26 -10.43 3.89
C PHE A 43 1.54 -10.13 3.11
N ARG A 44 2.72 -10.47 3.66
CA ARG A 44 4.00 -10.34 2.94
C ARG A 44 3.98 -11.02 1.57
N LEU A 45 3.41 -12.22 1.48
CA LEU A 45 3.28 -12.93 0.20
C LEU A 45 2.27 -12.25 -0.76
N MET A 46 1.20 -11.65 -0.23
CA MET A 46 0.27 -10.86 -1.03
C MET A 46 0.97 -9.62 -1.61
N GLU A 47 1.75 -8.89 -0.80
CA GLU A 47 2.50 -7.72 -1.27
C GLU A 47 3.57 -8.07 -2.30
N GLU A 48 4.24 -9.23 -2.17
CA GLU A 48 5.13 -9.73 -3.21
C GLU A 48 4.38 -9.96 -4.54
N GLY A 49 3.13 -10.42 -4.46
CA GLY A 49 2.20 -10.50 -5.58
C GLY A 49 1.86 -9.13 -6.16
N HIS A 50 1.58 -8.13 -5.32
CA HIS A 50 1.33 -6.75 -5.75
C HIS A 50 2.56 -6.16 -6.46
N VAL A 51 3.76 -6.32 -5.91
CA VAL A 51 5.04 -5.93 -6.54
C VAL A 51 5.15 -6.52 -7.95
N ALA A 52 4.89 -7.82 -8.09
CA ALA A 52 4.98 -8.49 -9.38
C ALA A 52 3.94 -7.96 -10.37
N LEU A 53 2.71 -7.74 -9.90
CA LEU A 53 1.62 -7.20 -10.70
C LEU A 53 1.93 -5.78 -11.18
N VAL A 54 2.32 -4.87 -10.29
CA VAL A 54 2.66 -3.48 -10.63
C VAL A 54 3.82 -3.42 -11.62
N ARG A 55 4.87 -4.25 -11.45
CA ARG A 55 5.96 -4.37 -12.43
C ARG A 55 5.46 -4.81 -13.80
N SER A 56 4.52 -5.75 -13.85
CA SER A 56 3.93 -6.20 -15.12
C SER A 56 3.15 -5.07 -15.81
N LEU A 57 2.44 -4.23 -15.04
CA LEU A 57 1.72 -3.07 -15.56
C LEU A 57 2.68 -2.00 -16.10
N GLN A 58 3.81 -1.76 -15.40
CA GLN A 58 4.85 -0.86 -15.90
C GLN A 58 5.45 -1.33 -17.24
N ALA A 59 5.69 -2.64 -17.38
CA ALA A 59 6.26 -3.22 -18.59
C ALA A 59 5.31 -3.17 -19.80
N ARG A 60 3.99 -3.11 -19.58
CA ARG A 60 2.99 -3.01 -20.65
C ARG A 60 3.02 -1.67 -21.40
N GLY A 61 3.56 -0.59 -20.80
CA GLY A 61 3.92 0.66 -21.49
C GLY A 61 2.78 1.55 -21.99
N GLU A 62 1.59 1.02 -22.28
CA GLU A 62 0.43 1.77 -22.76
C GLU A 62 -0.77 1.60 -21.83
N VAL A 63 -1.03 2.63 -21.03
CA VAL A 63 -2.20 2.71 -20.17
C VAL A 63 -2.94 4.00 -20.47
N ASN A 64 -4.20 3.87 -20.87
CA ASN A 64 -5.04 5.00 -21.24
C ASN A 64 -5.78 5.51 -20.00
N LEU A 65 -5.27 6.60 -19.40
CA LEU A 65 -5.95 7.31 -18.32
C LEU A 65 -6.81 8.47 -18.85
N SER A 66 -7.88 8.80 -18.13
CA SER A 66 -8.69 9.96 -18.45
C SER A 66 -7.93 11.27 -18.22
N ALA A 67 -8.12 12.26 -19.11
CA ALA A 67 -7.42 13.54 -19.05
C ALA A 67 -7.79 14.38 -17.81
N THR A 68 -8.98 14.16 -17.24
CA THR A 68 -9.46 14.80 -16.02
C THR A 68 -8.80 14.21 -14.78
N ALA A 69 -8.52 12.90 -14.79
CA ALA A 69 -7.91 12.22 -13.66
C ALA A 69 -6.41 12.54 -13.50
N ALA A 70 -5.68 12.74 -14.60
CA ALA A 70 -4.29 13.20 -14.62
C ALA A 70 -4.07 14.51 -13.81
N VAL A 71 -5.01 15.45 -13.90
CA VAL A 71 -4.94 16.75 -13.22
C VAL A 71 -5.31 16.66 -11.73
N ASP A 72 -6.24 15.77 -11.36
CA ASP A 72 -6.68 15.57 -9.96
C ASP A 72 -5.74 14.68 -9.14
N LEU A 73 -4.95 13.85 -9.82
CA LEU A 73 -4.13 12.82 -9.18
C LEU A 73 -3.09 13.37 -8.20
N GLY A 74 -2.81 14.69 -8.18
CA GLY A 74 -2.11 15.35 -7.07
C GLY A 74 -0.80 14.67 -6.65
N LEU A 75 -0.18 13.93 -7.57
CA LEU A 75 0.74 12.84 -7.22
C LEU A 75 2.04 13.40 -6.64
N ALA A 76 2.43 14.59 -7.10
CA ALA A 76 3.51 15.39 -6.51
C ALA A 76 3.33 15.73 -5.02
N ARG A 77 2.08 15.73 -4.51
CA ARG A 77 1.76 16.02 -3.10
C ARG A 77 1.66 14.74 -2.26
N GLN A 78 1.26 13.61 -2.84
CA GLN A 78 1.25 12.30 -2.15
C GLN A 78 2.66 11.70 -1.98
N LEU A 79 3.60 12.08 -2.86
CA LEU A 79 5.03 11.78 -2.78
C LEU A 79 5.75 12.47 -1.60
N ALA A 80 5.11 13.44 -0.94
CA ALA A 80 5.71 14.18 0.16
C ALA A 80 5.51 13.47 1.51
N ALA A 81 6.61 12.93 2.00
CA ALA A 81 6.88 12.45 3.36
C ALA A 81 6.24 11.11 3.78
N ASP A 82 6.86 10.02 3.33
CA ASP A 82 7.21 8.98 4.30
C ASP A 82 8.43 9.51 5.08
N GLU A 83 8.18 10.15 6.22
CA GLU A 83 9.24 10.46 7.17
C GLU A 83 9.85 9.13 7.62
N PRO A 84 11.18 8.96 7.59
CA PRO A 84 11.80 7.76 8.10
C PRO A 84 11.34 7.58 9.55
N PRO A 85 10.90 6.37 9.94
CA PRO A 85 10.49 6.13 11.31
C PRO A 85 11.64 6.55 12.25
N PRO A 86 11.34 7.21 13.39
CA PRO A 86 12.31 7.46 14.45
C PRO A 86 13.11 6.19 14.77
N ALA A 87 14.38 6.37 15.15
CA ALA A 87 15.33 5.26 15.34
C ALA A 87 14.86 4.18 16.33
N GLU A 88 13.96 4.53 17.26
CA GLU A 88 13.27 3.60 18.15
C GLU A 88 11.78 3.92 18.16
N LEU A 89 10.98 3.08 17.49
CA LEU A 89 9.53 3.10 17.61
C LEU A 89 9.09 1.98 18.55
N ASP A 90 8.17 2.31 19.47
CA ASP A 90 7.45 1.29 20.22
C ASP A 90 6.47 0.53 19.30
N PHE A 91 5.97 -0.61 19.77
CA PHE A 91 5.09 -1.46 18.96
C PHE A 91 3.81 -0.75 18.52
N GLN A 92 3.22 0.09 19.38
CA GLN A 92 2.02 0.86 19.03
C GLN A 92 2.28 1.88 17.93
N GLN A 93 3.43 2.55 17.95
CA GLN A 93 3.85 3.49 16.92
C GLN A 93 4.14 2.78 15.60
N ILE A 94 4.71 1.58 15.65
CA ILE A 94 4.90 0.73 14.46
C ILE A 94 3.53 0.39 13.84
N LEU A 95 2.53 0.01 14.64
CA LEU A 95 1.18 -0.28 14.14
C LEU A 95 0.50 0.97 13.56
N LYS A 96 0.64 2.14 14.18
CA LYS A 96 0.15 3.42 13.62
C LYS A 96 0.78 3.72 12.26
N LEU A 97 2.07 3.43 12.09
CA LEU A 97 2.76 3.60 10.82
C LEU A 97 2.23 2.62 9.78
N ALA A 98 1.99 1.36 10.16
CA ALA A 98 1.37 0.35 9.29
C ALA A 98 0.02 0.84 8.75
N ILE A 99 -0.89 1.25 9.64
CA ILE A 99 -2.24 1.74 9.29
C ILE A 99 -2.16 2.87 8.26
N LYS A 100 -1.29 3.86 8.50
CA LYS A 100 -1.10 4.98 7.57
C LYS A 100 -0.51 4.56 6.23
N LYS A 101 0.34 3.53 6.22
CA LYS A 101 0.92 3.00 4.98
C LYS A 101 -0.17 2.30 4.14
N GLU A 102 -0.94 1.41 4.75
CA GLU A 102 -2.05 0.74 4.06
C GLU A 102 -3.12 1.73 3.57
N GLU A 103 -3.47 2.74 4.38
CA GLU A 103 -4.41 3.79 4.00
C GLU A 103 -3.95 4.53 2.73
N ARG A 104 -2.68 4.98 2.70
CA ARG A 104 -2.12 5.69 1.55
C ARG A 104 -2.05 4.82 0.30
N SER A 105 -1.71 3.54 0.43
CA SER A 105 -1.68 2.60 -0.69
C SER A 105 -3.09 2.34 -1.23
N GLY A 106 -4.06 2.12 -0.34
CA GLY A 106 -5.46 1.94 -0.71
C GLY A 106 -6.05 3.16 -1.42
N ASP A 107 -5.77 4.37 -0.92
CA ASP A 107 -6.20 5.62 -1.54
C ASP A 107 -5.60 5.80 -2.94
N LEU A 108 -4.31 5.50 -3.09
CA LEU A 108 -3.62 5.55 -4.38
C LEU A 108 -4.30 4.62 -5.40
N TYR A 109 -4.54 3.37 -5.03
CA TYR A 109 -5.20 2.42 -5.92
C TYR A 109 -6.66 2.78 -6.20
N GLY A 110 -7.39 3.31 -5.21
CA GLY A 110 -8.75 3.82 -5.42
C GLY A 110 -8.79 4.96 -6.44
N GLN A 111 -7.84 5.88 -6.36
CA GLN A 111 -7.70 6.96 -7.34
C GLN A 111 -7.31 6.44 -8.73
N LEU A 112 -6.37 5.50 -8.81
CA LEU A 112 -5.99 4.86 -10.08
C LEU A 112 -7.16 4.09 -10.71
N ALA A 113 -7.97 3.40 -9.92
CA ALA A 113 -9.18 2.72 -10.39
C ALA A 113 -10.20 3.71 -10.96
N ALA A 114 -10.44 4.82 -10.27
CA ALA A 114 -11.34 5.89 -10.73
C ALA A 114 -10.82 6.58 -12.00
N ALA A 115 -9.49 6.69 -12.14
CA ALA A 115 -8.82 7.31 -13.26
C ALA A 115 -8.75 6.42 -14.52
N ALA A 116 -8.75 5.10 -14.34
CA ALA A 116 -8.58 4.12 -15.41
C ALA A 116 -9.77 4.14 -16.37
N LEU A 117 -9.49 4.32 -17.67
CA LEU A 117 -10.51 4.18 -18.73
C LEU A 117 -10.70 2.72 -19.12
N ASP A 118 -9.64 1.94 -19.04
CA ASP A 118 -9.66 0.50 -19.30
C ASP A 118 -10.39 -0.24 -18.15
N PRO A 119 -11.46 -1.00 -18.46
CA PRO A 119 -12.16 -1.80 -17.46
C PRO A 119 -11.25 -2.82 -16.74
N GLU A 120 -10.27 -3.42 -17.43
CA GLU A 120 -9.33 -4.38 -16.83
C GLU A 120 -8.48 -3.69 -15.76
N LEU A 121 -7.94 -2.52 -16.06
CA LEU A 121 -7.13 -1.76 -15.12
C LEU A 121 -7.94 -1.23 -13.94
N ARG A 122 -9.18 -0.78 -14.20
CA ARG A 122 -10.10 -0.38 -13.13
C ARG A 122 -10.35 -1.52 -12.16
N GLU A 123 -10.58 -2.73 -12.68
CA GLU A 123 -10.79 -3.90 -11.84
C GLU A 123 -9.52 -4.28 -11.05
N ILE A 124 -8.36 -4.26 -11.69
CA ILE A 124 -7.07 -4.54 -11.04
C ILE A 124 -6.83 -3.56 -9.88
N PHE A 125 -6.88 -2.25 -10.14
CA PHE A 125 -6.66 -1.26 -9.08
C PHE A 125 -7.75 -1.29 -8.01
N GLY A 126 -9.00 -1.59 -8.37
CA GLY A 126 -10.08 -1.77 -7.40
C GLY A 126 -9.86 -2.95 -6.46
N ARG A 127 -9.28 -4.05 -6.97
CA ARG A 127 -8.91 -5.21 -6.14
C ARG A 127 -7.77 -4.88 -5.19
N LEU A 128 -6.71 -4.23 -5.69
CA LEU A 128 -5.59 -3.78 -4.86
C LEU A 128 -6.07 -2.84 -3.75
N ALA A 129 -6.90 -1.84 -4.05
CA ALA A 129 -7.46 -0.96 -3.03
C ALA A 129 -8.25 -1.71 -1.94
N ALA A 130 -8.97 -2.77 -2.32
CA ALA A 130 -9.70 -3.61 -1.37
C ALA A 130 -8.78 -4.51 -0.53
N GLU A 131 -7.65 -4.94 -1.10
CA GLU A 131 -6.57 -5.66 -0.40
C GLU A 131 -5.92 -4.78 0.67
N GLU A 132 -5.45 -3.59 0.30
CA GLU A 132 -4.88 -2.61 1.24
C GLU A 132 -5.85 -2.26 2.37
N SER A 133 -7.15 -2.12 2.06
CA SER A 133 -8.16 -1.86 3.09
C SER A 133 -8.28 -3.02 4.09
N ARG A 134 -8.13 -4.29 3.66
CA ARG A 134 -8.13 -5.44 4.57
C ARG A 134 -6.89 -5.44 5.47
N HIS A 135 -5.73 -5.12 4.92
CA HIS A 135 -4.49 -4.99 5.70
C HIS A 135 -4.62 -3.86 6.74
N ARG A 136 -5.13 -2.70 6.34
CA ARG A 136 -5.41 -1.58 7.24
C ARG A 136 -6.29 -1.99 8.43
N HIS A 137 -7.43 -2.62 8.17
CA HIS A 137 -8.34 -3.06 9.24
C HIS A 137 -7.69 -4.07 10.20
N TYR A 138 -6.82 -4.94 9.68
CA TYR A 138 -6.06 -5.85 10.54
C TYR A 138 -5.14 -5.09 11.51
N PHE A 139 -4.39 -4.09 11.02
CA PHE A 139 -3.52 -3.29 11.89
C PHE A 139 -4.30 -2.39 12.86
N GLU A 140 -5.46 -1.87 12.45
CA GLU A 140 -6.36 -1.13 13.35
C GLU A 140 -6.82 -2.01 14.52
N ALA A 141 -7.30 -3.23 14.22
CA ALA A 141 -7.73 -4.18 15.24
C ALA A 141 -6.58 -4.60 16.16
N LEU A 142 -5.38 -4.81 15.61
CA LEU A 142 -4.19 -5.13 16.39
C LEU A 142 -3.79 -3.96 17.30
N TYR A 143 -3.80 -2.73 16.78
CA TYR A 143 -3.51 -1.53 17.55
C TYR A 143 -4.51 -1.34 18.71
N GLU A 144 -5.81 -1.49 18.46
CA GLU A 144 -6.84 -1.42 19.49
C GLU A 144 -6.62 -2.46 20.60
N SER A 145 -6.29 -3.70 20.22
CA SER A 145 -6.00 -4.77 21.19
C SER A 145 -4.76 -4.47 22.03
N GLU A 146 -3.71 -3.90 21.45
CA GLU A 146 -2.48 -3.56 22.18
C GLU A 146 -2.70 -2.36 23.13
N VAL A 147 -3.40 -1.31 22.68
CA VAL A 147 -3.77 -0.18 23.54
C VAL A 147 -4.66 -0.60 24.70
N ALA A 148 -5.58 -1.55 24.49
CA ALA A 148 -6.44 -2.08 25.54
C ALA A 148 -5.68 -2.91 26.59
N ARG A 149 -4.52 -3.49 26.25
CA ARG A 149 -3.67 -4.25 27.18
C ARG A 149 -2.81 -3.37 28.07
N ASP A 150 -2.44 -2.19 27.59
CA ASP A 150 -1.58 -1.24 28.31
C ASP A 150 -2.33 -0.32 29.29
N ASN A 151 -3.68 -0.37 29.31
CA ASN A 151 -4.55 0.36 30.24
C ASN A 151 -5.05 -0.54 31.39
#